data_AF-A0A510XAI2-F1
#
_entry.id   AF-A0A510XAI2-F1
#
_cell.length_a   1.000
_cell.length_b   1.000
_cell.length_c   1.000
_cell.angle_alpha   90.00
_cell.angle_beta   90.00
_cell.angle_gamma   90.00
#
_symmetry.space_group_name_H-M   'P 1'
#
loop_
_entity.id
_entity.type
_entity.pdbx_description
1 polymer ?
#
loop_
_entity_poly.entity_id
_entity_poly.type
_entity_poly.pdbx_seq_one_letter_code
_entity_poly.pdbx_strand_id
1 'polypeptide(L)' 'MPRLKLEPNFTDPDAFYAALTELHRERSDEESERINARLILLLANQVGDQAVLEEALHIAAAPAPQER' A
#
# COMPACT_ATOMS: atom_id res chain seq x y z
N MET A 1 -20.74 3.18 5.87
CA MET A 1 -20.31 1.79 5.65
C MET A 1 -18.92 1.87 5.08
N PRO A 2 -17.89 1.33 5.76
CA PRO A 2 -16.53 1.35 5.21
C PRO A 2 -16.53 0.58 3.90
N ARG A 3 -15.97 1.17 2.84
CA ARG A 3 -15.83 0.50 1.54
C ARG A 3 -14.45 -0.14 1.39
N LEU A 4 -13.47 0.38 2.11
CA LEU A 4 -12.13 -0.17 2.15
C LEU A 4 -12.12 -1.50 2.91
N LYS A 5 -11.65 -2.57 2.26
CA LYS A 5 -11.36 -3.84 2.94
C LYS A 5 -10.01 -3.74 3.62
N LEU A 6 -10.01 -3.77 4.95
CA LEU A 6 -8.80 -3.80 5.78
C LEU A 6 -8.32 -5.23 6.06
N GLU A 7 -9.15 -6.23 5.76
CA GLU A 7 -8.78 -7.62 5.90
C GLU A 7 -7.83 -8.04 4.77
N PRO A 8 -6.84 -8.90 5.05
CA PRO A 8 -5.91 -9.38 4.04
C PRO A 8 -6.68 -10.11 2.93
N ASN A 9 -6.79 -9.45 1.77
CA ASN A 9 -7.39 -9.99 0.55
C ASN A 9 -6.32 -10.55 -0.42
N PHE A 10 -5.12 -10.78 0.09
CA PHE A 10 -4.02 -11.35 -0.68
C PHE A 10 -4.19 -12.87 -0.78
N THR A 11 -4.11 -13.40 -2.00
CA THR A 11 -4.05 -14.86 -2.23
C THR A 11 -2.80 -15.47 -1.59
N ASP A 12 -1.70 -14.72 -1.60
CA ASP A 12 -0.42 -15.09 -0.99
C ASP A 12 0.31 -13.81 -0.52
N PRO A 13 0.15 -13.41 0.76
CA PRO A 13 0.80 -12.22 1.29
C PRO A 13 2.32 -12.38 1.34
N ASP A 14 2.84 -13.57 1.64
CA ASP A 14 4.28 -13.82 1.76
C ASP A 14 4.99 -13.62 0.42
N ALA A 15 4.40 -14.12 -0.67
CA ALA A 15 4.94 -13.93 -2.02
C ALA A 15 4.99 -12.45 -2.42
N PHE A 16 3.96 -11.67 -2.06
CA PHE A 16 3.92 -10.24 -2.35
C PHE A 16 4.95 -9.45 -1.55
N TYR A 17 5.09 -9.73 -0.25
CA TYR A 17 6.12 -9.11 0.58
C TYR A 17 7.53 -9.46 0.10
N ALA A 18 7.79 -10.72 -0.26
CA ALA A 18 9.08 -11.13 -0.81
C ALA A 18 9.41 -10.37 -2.11
N ALA A 19 8.43 -10.22 -3.02
CA ALA A 19 8.60 -9.46 -4.25
C ALA A 19 8.87 -7.97 -4.01
N LEU A 20 8.19 -7.35 -3.04
CA LEU A 20 8.46 -5.97 -2.63
C LEU A 20 9.85 -5.80 -2.04
N THR A 21 10.26 -6.67 -1.11
CA THR A 21 11.60 -6.63 -0.52
C THR A 21 12.69 -6.80 -1.59
N GLU A 22 12.48 -7.71 -2.54
CA GLU A 22 13.42 -7.90 -3.65
C GLU A 22 13.54 -6.64 -4.51
N LEU A 23 12.42 -5.99 -4.81
CA LEU A 23 12.38 -4.76 -5.60
C LEU A 23 13.17 -3.62 -4.97
N HIS A 24 13.21 -3.56 -3.63
CA HIS A 24 13.91 -2.53 -2.87
C HIS A 24 15.35 -2.89 -2.46
N ARG A 25 15.75 -4.17 -2.51
CA ARG A 25 17.02 -4.66 -1.94
C ARG A 25 18.27 -3.95 -2.47
N GLU A 26 18.29 -3.57 -3.74
CA GLU A 26 19.44 -2.92 -4.40
C GLU A 26 19.18 -1.44 -4.71
N ARG A 27 18.21 -0.81 -4.04
CA ARG A 27 17.77 0.56 -4.33
C ARG A 27 18.11 1.50 -3.19
N SER A 28 18.47 2.73 -3.55
CA SER A 28 18.55 3.81 -2.57
C SER A 28 17.16 4.11 -1.97
N ASP A 29 17.14 4.76 -0.82
CA ASP A 29 15.89 5.20 -0.18
C ASP A 29 15.08 6.10 -1.13
N GLU A 30 15.73 7.00 -1.84
CA GLU A 30 15.09 7.91 -2.80
C GLU A 30 14.50 7.16 -4.01
N GLU A 31 15.19 6.13 -4.53
CA GLU A 31 14.61 5.27 -5.56
C GLU A 31 13.42 4.46 -5.02
N SER A 32 13.53 3.96 -3.79
CA SER A 32 12.47 3.21 -3.12
C SER A 32 11.22 4.06 -2.92
N GLU A 33 11.37 5.33 -2.53
CA GLU A 33 10.25 6.28 -2.44
C GLU A 33 9.58 6.52 -3.80
N ARG A 34 10.35 6.69 -4.88
CA ARG A 34 9.79 6.86 -6.23
C ARG A 34 9.04 5.61 -6.69
N ILE A 35 9.59 4.42 -6.40
CA ILE A 35 8.92 3.15 -6.69
C ILE A 35 7.60 3.05 -5.92
N ASN A 36 7.62 3.37 -4.63
CA ASN A 36 6.43 3.35 -3.77
C ASN A 36 5.35 4.32 -4.25
N ALA A 37 5.72 5.56 -4.58
CA ALA A 37 4.77 6.55 -5.11
C ALA A 37 4.12 6.05 -6.41
N ARG A 38 4.90 5.47 -7.32
CA ARG A 38 4.39 4.92 -8.57
C ARG A 38 3.52 3.68 -8.34
N LEU A 39 3.89 2.81 -7.41
CA LEU A 39 3.10 1.65 -7.03
C LEU A 39 1.74 2.06 -6.44
N ILE A 40 1.72 3.05 -5.54
CA ILE A 40 0.49 3.61 -4.96
C ILE A 40 -0.45 4.11 -6.07
N LEU A 41 0.06 4.85 -7.06
CA LEU A 41 -0.76 5.35 -8.18
C LEU A 41 -1.31 4.21 -9.05
N LEU A 42 -0.52 3.18 -9.32
CA LEU A 42 -0.95 2.01 -10.09
C LEU A 42 -2.06 1.24 -9.35
N LEU A 43 -1.90 1.02 -8.05
CA LEU A 43 -2.91 0.38 -7.21
C LEU A 43 -4.16 1.25 -7.07
N ALA A 44 -4.01 2.55 -6.94
CA ALA A 44 -5.13 3.48 -6.89
C ALA A 44 -5.97 3.44 -8.19
N ASN A 45 -5.30 3.37 -9.34
CA ASN A 45 -5.95 3.20 -10.63
C ASN A 45 -6.66 1.84 -10.74
N GLN A 46 -6.08 0.77 -10.18
CA GLN A 46 -6.72 -0.56 -10.14
C GLN A 46 -7.98 -0.57 -9.26
N VAL A 47 -8.00 0.22 -8.18
CA VAL A 47 -9.18 0.36 -7.30
C VAL A 47 -10.28 1.16 -7.98
N GLY A 48 -9.96 2.29 -8.61
CA GLY A 48 -10.87 3.09 -9.45
C GLY A 48 -12.03 3.80 -8.72
N ASP A 49 -12.32 3.49 -7.45
CA ASP A 49 -13.34 4.16 -6.64
C ASP A 49 -12.71 5.27 -5.78
N GLN A 50 -13.02 6.53 -6.11
CA GLN A 50 -12.52 7.70 -5.39
C GLN A 50 -12.84 7.68 -3.89
N ALA A 51 -14.02 7.20 -3.47
CA ALA A 51 -14.37 7.17 -2.06
C ALA A 51 -13.56 6.12 -1.27
N VAL A 52 -13.18 5.02 -1.92
CA VAL A 52 -12.27 4.02 -1.33
C VAL A 52 -10.87 4.61 -1.18
N LEU A 53 -10.41 5.40 -2.17
CA LEU A 53 -9.10 6.06 -2.13
C LEU A 53 -9.05 7.16 -1.05
N GLU A 54 -10.09 7.97 -0.92
CA GLU A 54 -10.19 8.99 0.14
C GLU A 54 -10.21 8.36 1.53
N GLU A 55 -10.94 7.26 1.71
CA GLU A 55 -10.95 6.49 2.96
C GLU A 55 -9.55 5.92 3.27
N ALA A 56 -8.86 5.36 2.27
CA ALA A 56 -7.50 4.86 2.42
C ALA A 56 -6.50 5.97 2.82
N LEU A 57 -6.59 7.15 2.21
CA LEU A 57 -5.75 8.30 2.56
C LEU A 57 -6.00 8.76 4.00
N HIS A 58 -7.27 8.79 4.42
CA HIS A 58 -7.62 9.19 5.78
C HIS A 58 -7.06 8.21 6.82
N ILE A 59 -7.12 6.90 6.53
CA ILE A 59 -6.57 5.85 7.40
C ILE A 59 -5.04 5.90 7.42
N ALA A 60 -4.38 6.08 6.27
CA ALA A 60 -2.92 6.15 6.18
C ALA A 60 -2.34 7.40 6.86
N ALA A 61 -3.09 8.51 6.90
CA ALA A 61 -2.70 9.73 7.61
C ALA A 61 -2.93 9.64 9.12
N ALA A 62 -3.77 8.71 9.59
CA ALA A 62 -3.92 8.46 11.01
C ALA A 62 -2.62 7.83 11.56
N PRO A 63 -2.16 8.22 12.76
CA PRO A 63 -1.01 7.57 13.37
C PRO A 63 -1.30 6.07 13.49
N ALA A 64 -0.40 5.24 12.98
CA ALA A 64 -0.51 3.79 13.10
C ALA A 64 -0.77 3.47 14.58
N PRO A 65 -1.75 2.60 14.91
CA PRO A 65 -1.92 2.13 16.28
C PRO A 65 -0.57 1.58 16.72
N GLN A 66 0.02 2.21 17.73
CA GLN A 66 1.27 1.75 18.29
C GLN A 66 0.98 0.37 18.88
N GLU A 67 1.36 -0.70 18.18
CA GLU A 67 1.32 -2.06 18.72
C GLU A 67 2.15 -2.04 20.01
N ARG A 68 1.47 -2.13 21.16
CA ARG A 68 2.08 -2.20 22.49
C ARG A 68 2.27 -3.66 22.88
#